data_AF-A0A126NER0-F1
#
_entry.id   AF-A0A126NER0-F1
#
_cell.length_a   1.000
_cell.length_b   1.000
_cell.length_c   1.000
_cell.angle_alpha   90.00
_cell.angle_beta   90.00
_cell.angle_gamma   90.00
#
_symmetry.space_group_name_H-M   'P 1'
#
loop_
_entity.id
_entity.type
_entity.pdbx_description
1 polymer ?
#
loop_
_entity_poly.entity_id
_entity_poly.type
_entity_poly.pdbx_seq_one_letter_code
_entity_poly.pdbx_strand_id
1 'polypeptide(L)'
;MTSIHLQVWIDAPLATVHAGLASAEGLGQWWIPHQHSVIDGDNVLSHNPGSGHGVVAMKVLENTARGCVRWEVISRHPPQSPASAWTGTEIRFDLSRRASPGAWRGLPHEGEPMTVLEFHHLGWNGDSEYLGFCSQAWAETLVMLRRWAEAGGADHA
;
A
#
# COMPACT_ATOMS: atom_id res chain seq x y z
N MET A 1 -5.82 -18.08 9.60
CA MET A 1 -5.78 -17.27 8.36
C MET A 1 -4.36 -16.78 8.17
N THR A 2 -3.86 -16.80 6.95
CA THR A 2 -2.49 -16.38 6.62
C THR A 2 -2.45 -14.88 6.36
N SER A 3 -1.27 -14.28 6.43
CA SER A 3 -1.05 -12.88 6.05
C SER A 3 0.24 -12.74 5.25
N ILE A 4 0.28 -11.70 4.41
CA ILE A 4 1.51 -11.19 3.83
C ILE A 4 1.99 -10.05 4.72
N HIS A 5 3.23 -10.11 5.20
CA HIS A 5 3.89 -9.03 5.95
C HIS A 5 5.16 -8.62 5.22
N LEU A 6 5.27 -7.32 4.93
CA LEU A 6 6.46 -6.72 4.34
C LEU A 6 6.83 -5.47 5.15
N GLN A 7 8.12 -5.23 5.33
CA GLN A 7 8.62 -4.03 5.99
C GLN A 7 9.50 -3.24 5.04
N VAL A 8 9.21 -1.94 4.90
CA VAL A 8 9.96 -1.03 4.02
C VAL A 8 10.45 0.17 4.81
N TRP A 9 11.73 0.46 4.67
CA TRP A 9 12.36 1.65 5.24
C TRP A 9 12.50 2.67 4.11
N ILE A 10 11.99 3.88 4.35
CA ILE A 10 11.83 4.92 3.35
C ILE A 10 12.50 6.19 3.89
N ASP A 11 13.52 6.67 3.18
CA ASP A 11 14.25 7.90 3.50
C ASP A 11 13.43 9.14 3.12
N ALA A 12 12.28 9.31 3.77
CA ALA A 12 11.36 10.41 3.56
C ALA A 12 10.55 10.69 4.84
N PRO A 13 10.01 11.92 5.00
CA PRO A 13 9.12 12.25 6.10
C PRO A 13 7.85 11.38 6.12
N LEU A 14 7.37 11.04 7.33
CA LEU A 14 6.15 10.24 7.52
C LEU A 14 4.94 10.86 6.81
N ALA A 15 4.84 12.19 6.83
CA ALA A 15 3.77 12.93 6.16
C ALA A 15 3.77 12.70 4.64
N THR A 16 4.94 12.66 4.00
CA THR A 16 5.09 12.38 2.57
C THR A 16 4.62 10.97 2.23
N VAL A 17 5.07 9.97 3.00
CA VAL A 17 4.65 8.57 2.80
C VAL A 17 3.14 8.40 3.03
N HIS A 18 2.60 9.02 4.09
CA HIS A 18 1.17 9.00 4.37
C HIS A 18 0.36 9.65 3.25
N ALA A 19 0.79 10.81 2.73
CA ALA A 19 0.10 11.48 1.63
C ALA A 19 0.02 10.61 0.37
N GLY A 20 1.07 9.82 0.07
CA GLY A 20 1.07 8.86 -1.03
C GLY A 20 0.09 7.70 -0.85
N LEU A 21 -0.35 7.40 0.38
CA LEU A 21 -1.26 6.29 0.68
C LEU A 21 -2.70 6.74 0.91
N ALA A 22 -2.89 7.96 1.42
CA ALA A 22 -4.15 8.41 2.02
C ALA A 22 -5.25 8.79 1.03
N SER A 23 -4.96 8.92 -0.27
CA SER A 23 -5.94 9.38 -1.25
C SER A 23 -5.73 8.75 -2.63
N ALA A 24 -6.78 8.81 -3.46
CA ALA A 24 -6.71 8.40 -4.85
C ALA A 24 -5.64 9.19 -5.64
N GLU A 25 -5.52 10.49 -5.37
CA GLU A 25 -4.50 11.36 -5.95
C GLU A 25 -3.09 10.90 -5.57
N GLY A 26 -2.84 10.66 -4.27
CA GLY A 26 -1.55 10.20 -3.77
C GLY A 26 -1.15 8.83 -4.32
N LEU A 27 -2.07 7.87 -4.33
CA LEU A 27 -1.86 6.55 -4.91
C LEU A 27 -1.57 6.62 -6.41
N GLY A 28 -2.21 7.55 -7.11
CA GLY A 28 -2.02 7.82 -8.53
C GLY A 28 -0.62 8.28 -8.90
N GLN A 29 0.15 8.85 -7.97
CA GLN A 29 1.49 9.36 -8.26
C GLN A 29 2.56 8.28 -8.42
N TRP A 30 2.36 7.11 -7.80
CA TRP A 30 3.41 6.09 -7.71
C TRP A 30 2.94 4.67 -8.01
N TRP A 31 1.65 4.36 -7.90
CA TRP A 31 1.14 3.02 -8.15
C TRP A 31 0.50 2.93 -9.53
N ILE A 32 -0.77 3.34 -9.62
CA ILE A 32 -1.60 3.42 -10.82
C ILE A 32 -2.71 4.44 -10.54
N PRO A 33 -3.35 5.03 -11.56
CA PRO A 33 -4.48 5.94 -11.35
C PRO A 33 -5.58 5.28 -10.51
N HIS A 34 -5.86 5.86 -9.35
CA HIS A 34 -6.98 5.48 -8.50
C HIS A 34 -8.12 6.47 -8.65
N GLN A 35 -9.32 6.00 -8.35
CA GLN A 35 -10.53 6.81 -8.25
C GLN A 35 -11.02 6.77 -6.81
N HIS A 36 -11.56 7.89 -6.35
CA HIS A 36 -12.30 7.97 -5.09
C HIS A 36 -13.79 8.09 -5.40
N SER A 37 -14.59 7.35 -4.65
CA SER A 37 -16.05 7.42 -4.70
C SER A 37 -16.65 7.19 -3.31
N VAL A 38 -17.94 7.49 -3.19
CA VAL A 38 -18.73 7.17 -1.98
C VAL A 38 -19.83 6.20 -2.39
N ILE A 39 -19.88 5.04 -1.74
CA ILE A 39 -20.88 3.98 -1.98
C ILE A 39 -21.56 3.68 -0.66
N ASP A 40 -22.88 3.84 -0.59
CA ASP A 40 -23.68 3.59 0.62
C ASP A 40 -23.15 4.32 1.88
N GLY A 41 -22.53 5.49 1.68
CA GLY A 41 -21.94 6.31 2.75
C GLY A 41 -20.49 5.96 3.09
N ASP A 42 -19.92 4.90 2.52
CA ASP A 42 -18.53 4.50 2.72
C ASP A 42 -17.61 5.12 1.67
N ASN A 43 -16.42 5.55 2.09
CA ASN A 43 -15.36 5.98 1.18
C ASN A 43 -14.75 4.75 0.49
N VAL A 44 -14.67 4.77 -0.84
CA VAL A 44 -14.12 3.68 -1.64
C VAL A 44 -13.02 4.22 -2.54
N LEU A 45 -11.88 3.53 -2.53
CA LEU A 45 -10.79 3.69 -3.48
C LEU A 45 -10.85 2.55 -4.50
N SER A 46 -10.74 2.86 -5.78
CA SER A 46 -10.74 1.84 -6.82
C SER A 46 -9.71 2.10 -7.89
N HIS A 47 -9.26 1.05 -8.55
CA HIS A 47 -8.39 1.16 -9.71
C HIS A 47 -8.68 0.04 -10.71
N ASN A 48 -8.29 0.29 -11.97
CA ASN A 48 -8.35 -0.72 -13.02
C ASN A 48 -6.92 -1.22 -13.31
N PRO A 49 -6.58 -2.45 -12.92
CA PRO A 49 -5.23 -2.99 -13.12
C PRO A 49 -4.99 -3.47 -14.57
N GLY A 50 -5.98 -3.41 -15.45
CA GLY A 50 -5.87 -3.79 -16.86
C GLY A 50 -6.97 -4.72 -17.35
N SER A 51 -6.92 -5.06 -18.64
CA SER A 51 -7.93 -5.94 -19.27
C SER A 51 -7.95 -7.32 -18.60
N GLY A 52 -9.17 -7.84 -18.38
CA GLY A 52 -9.38 -9.20 -17.85
C GLY A 52 -9.42 -9.34 -16.32
N HIS A 53 -9.05 -8.30 -15.56
CA HIS A 53 -9.01 -8.35 -14.09
C HIS A 53 -10.27 -7.79 -13.41
N GLY A 54 -10.97 -6.88 -14.08
CA GLY A 54 -12.05 -6.10 -13.45
C GLY A 54 -11.51 -5.01 -12.52
N VAL A 55 -12.41 -4.17 -12.01
CA VAL A 55 -12.05 -3.08 -11.09
C VAL A 55 -11.81 -3.63 -9.70
N VAL A 56 -10.64 -3.33 -9.12
CA VAL A 56 -10.37 -3.58 -7.70
C VAL A 56 -10.97 -2.42 -6.93
N ALA A 57 -11.79 -2.71 -5.93
CA ALA A 57 -12.46 -1.71 -5.09
C ALA A 57 -12.21 -2.01 -3.62
N MET A 58 -11.82 -0.97 -2.90
CA MET A 58 -11.34 -1.02 -1.53
C MET A 58 -12.08 0.00 -0.69
N LYS A 59 -12.85 -0.46 0.30
CA LYS A 59 -13.49 0.40 1.29
C LYS A 59 -12.43 0.92 2.25
N VAL A 60 -12.39 2.22 2.49
CA VAL A 60 -11.49 2.85 3.46
C VAL A 60 -12.04 2.63 4.87
N LEU A 61 -11.34 1.81 5.66
CA LEU A 61 -11.67 1.54 7.06
C LEU A 61 -11.05 2.57 8.00
N GLU A 62 -9.82 2.98 7.70
CA GLU A 62 -9.05 3.91 8.52
C GLU A 62 -8.10 4.72 7.65
N ASN A 63 -8.00 6.02 7.94
CA ASN A 63 -7.03 6.92 7.33
C ASN A 63 -6.72 8.01 8.36
N THR A 64 -5.67 7.79 9.16
CA THR A 64 -5.30 8.70 10.24
C THR A 64 -3.94 9.31 9.98
N ALA A 65 -3.85 10.63 10.21
CA ALA A 65 -2.57 11.35 10.20
C ALA A 65 -1.54 10.84 11.22
N ARG A 66 -1.95 9.91 12.12
CA ARG A 66 -1.05 9.19 13.03
C ARG A 66 -0.26 8.06 12.36
N GLY A 67 -0.50 7.81 11.07
CA GLY A 67 0.28 6.86 10.27
C GLY A 67 -0.41 5.51 10.09
N CYS A 68 -1.73 5.41 10.22
CA CYS A 68 -2.46 4.18 9.95
C CYS A 68 -3.41 4.38 8.76
N VAL A 69 -3.25 3.54 7.73
CA VAL A 69 -4.15 3.47 6.57
C VAL A 69 -4.62 2.03 6.40
N ARG A 70 -5.94 1.81 6.36
CA ARG A 70 -6.54 0.48 6.27
C ARG A 70 -7.68 0.45 5.29
N TRP A 71 -7.71 -0.58 4.46
CA TRP A 71 -8.76 -0.82 3.49
C TRP A 71 -9.26 -2.26 3.54
N GLU A 72 -10.55 -2.45 3.27
CA GLU A 72 -11.15 -3.76 3.01
C GLU A 72 -11.38 -3.91 1.51
N VAL A 73 -10.94 -5.01 0.91
CA VAL A 73 -11.20 -5.29 -0.50
C VAL A 73 -12.64 -5.81 -0.64
N ILE A 74 -13.50 -5.02 -1.29
CA ILE A 74 -14.94 -5.33 -1.45
C ILE A 74 -15.29 -5.82 -2.86
N SER A 75 -14.37 -5.69 -3.82
CA SER A 75 -14.55 -6.20 -5.18
C SER A 75 -14.50 -7.72 -5.25
N ARG A 76 -15.20 -8.30 -6.24
CA ARG A 76 -15.13 -9.71 -6.62
C ARG A 76 -14.53 -9.84 -8.00
N HIS A 77 -13.71 -10.87 -8.20
CA HIS A 77 -12.97 -11.07 -9.44
C HIS A 77 -13.12 -12.50 -9.96
N PRO A 78 -12.99 -12.73 -11.28
CA PRO A 78 -12.97 -14.06 -11.86
C PRO A 78 -11.85 -14.94 -11.26
N PRO A 79 -12.05 -16.27 -11.12
CA PRO A 79 -11.10 -17.17 -10.46
C PRO A 79 -9.66 -17.11 -11.01
N GLN A 80 -9.50 -16.80 -12.30
CA GLN A 80 -8.20 -16.69 -12.97
C GLN A 80 -7.43 -15.40 -12.64
N SER A 81 -8.06 -14.43 -11.98
CA SER A 81 -7.41 -13.20 -11.54
C SER A 81 -6.82 -13.40 -10.13
N PRO A 82 -5.57 -12.98 -9.86
CA PRO A 82 -5.02 -13.01 -8.50
C PRO A 82 -5.87 -12.25 -7.47
N ALA A 83 -6.57 -11.21 -7.91
CA ALA A 83 -7.48 -10.44 -7.07
C ALA A 83 -8.73 -11.22 -6.61
N SER A 84 -9.01 -12.40 -7.19
CA SER A 84 -10.11 -13.27 -6.74
C SER A 84 -9.90 -13.79 -5.32
N ALA A 85 -8.66 -13.86 -4.85
CA ALA A 85 -8.32 -14.24 -3.49
C ALA A 85 -8.44 -13.09 -2.47
N TRP A 86 -8.80 -11.87 -2.91
CA TRP A 86 -8.74 -10.68 -2.08
C TRP A 86 -10.10 -10.26 -1.51
N THR A 87 -11.23 -10.75 -2.02
CA THR A 87 -12.54 -10.30 -1.50
C THR A 87 -12.67 -10.58 0.00
N GLY A 88 -12.93 -9.54 0.80
CA GLY A 88 -13.06 -9.59 2.26
C GLY A 88 -11.73 -9.59 3.02
N THR A 89 -10.59 -9.44 2.34
CA THR A 89 -9.29 -9.25 3.00
C THR A 89 -9.07 -7.80 3.39
N GLU A 90 -8.16 -7.58 4.35
CA GLU A 90 -7.76 -6.24 4.78
C GLU A 90 -6.34 -5.93 4.32
N ILE A 91 -6.15 -4.75 3.74
CA ILE A 91 -4.84 -4.18 3.43
C ILE A 91 -4.57 -3.08 4.46
N ARG A 92 -3.43 -3.17 5.15
CA ARG A 92 -3.06 -2.28 6.25
C ARG A 92 -1.63 -1.78 6.09
N PHE A 93 -1.46 -0.49 6.33
CA PHE A 93 -0.17 0.19 6.39
C PHE A 93 -0.04 0.88 7.75
N ASP A 94 0.98 0.52 8.52
CA ASP A 94 1.37 1.23 9.73
C ASP A 94 2.70 1.94 9.50
N LEU A 95 2.71 3.26 9.70
CA LEU A 95 3.87 4.11 9.54
C LEU A 95 4.42 4.48 10.91
N SER A 96 5.73 4.34 11.07
CA SER A 96 6.44 4.76 12.28
C SER A 96 7.68 5.58 11.91
N ARG A 97 8.04 6.54 12.75
CA ARG A 97 9.32 7.24 12.65
C ARG A 97 10.38 6.44 13.39
N ARG A 98 11.49 6.11 12.72
CA ARG A 98 12.65 5.45 13.34
C ARG A 98 13.95 6.15 12.93
N ALA A 99 14.97 6.02 13.75
CA ALA A 99 16.31 6.51 13.42
C ALA A 99 16.89 5.71 12.26
N SER A 100 17.50 6.40 11.31
CA SER A 100 18.21 5.83 10.19
C SER A 100 19.31 4.88 10.69
N PRO A 101 19.37 3.63 10.20
CA PRO A 101 20.43 2.70 10.55
C PRO A 101 21.74 3.00 9.78
N GLY A 102 21.79 4.10 9.01
CA GLY A 102 22.96 4.55 8.28
C GLY A 102 23.56 3.46 7.38
N ALA A 103 24.74 2.99 7.77
CA ALA A 103 25.58 2.06 7.02
C ALA A 103 24.86 0.77 6.57
N TRP A 104 23.90 0.23 7.34
CA TRP A 104 23.18 -1.00 6.96
C TRP A 104 22.40 -0.88 5.65
N ARG A 105 22.01 0.34 5.29
CA ARG A 105 21.24 0.66 4.09
C ARG A 105 22.03 1.48 3.07
N GLY A 106 23.31 1.73 3.32
CA GLY A 106 24.13 2.61 2.50
C GLY A 106 23.65 4.07 2.49
N LEU A 107 22.96 4.50 3.56
CA LEU A 107 22.45 5.86 3.67
C LEU A 107 23.48 6.77 4.37
N PRO A 108 23.68 8.01 3.90
CA PRO A 108 24.71 8.91 4.42
C PRO A 108 24.36 9.54 5.78
N HIS A 109 23.10 9.49 6.19
CA HIS A 109 22.56 10.20 7.35
C HIS A 109 22.16 9.24 8.48
N GLU A 110 23.13 8.68 9.21
CA GLU A 110 22.85 7.82 10.38
C GLU A 110 22.19 8.60 11.53
N GLY A 111 21.20 7.99 12.19
CA GLY A 111 20.50 8.61 13.32
C GLY A 111 19.40 9.61 12.94
N GLU A 112 19.38 10.12 11.72
CA GLU A 112 18.32 11.01 11.24
C GLU A 112 16.97 10.27 11.11
N PRO A 113 15.83 10.94 11.37
CA PRO A 113 14.52 10.28 11.39
C PRO A 113 14.04 9.94 9.98
N MET A 114 13.69 8.66 9.77
CA MET A 114 13.06 8.17 8.55
C MET A 114 11.76 7.42 8.84
N THR A 115 11.05 7.04 7.79
CA THR A 115 9.77 6.33 7.90
C THR A 115 9.96 4.84 7.71
N VAL A 116 9.42 4.05 8.63
CA VAL A 116 9.28 2.60 8.49
C VAL A 116 7.81 2.29 8.28
N LEU A 117 7.53 1.64 7.16
CA LEU A 117 6.21 1.15 6.75
C LEU A 117 6.15 -0.34 7.04
N GLU A 118 5.21 -0.74 7.89
CA GLU A 118 4.79 -2.12 8.09
C GLU A 118 3.54 -2.36 7.23
N PHE A 119 3.67 -3.19 6.20
CA PHE A 119 2.59 -3.59 5.32
C PHE A 119 2.02 -4.92 5.74
N HIS A 120 0.70 -5.01 5.87
CA HIS A 120 0.00 -6.24 6.13
C HIS A 120 -1.15 -6.41 5.14
N HIS A 121 -1.20 -7.56 4.46
CA HIS A 121 -2.40 -8.02 3.78
C HIS A 121 -2.95 -9.22 4.56
N LEU A 122 -4.04 -9.00 5.28
CA LEU A 122 -4.62 -9.89 6.27
C LEU A 122 -5.82 -10.65 5.71
N GLY A 123 -6.11 -11.82 6.28
CA GLY A 123 -7.31 -12.58 5.92
C GLY A 123 -7.13 -13.51 4.72
N TRP A 124 -5.90 -13.84 4.34
CA TRP A 124 -5.64 -14.76 3.24
C TRP A 124 -6.09 -16.19 3.57
N ASN A 125 -6.64 -16.85 2.55
CA ASN A 125 -6.69 -18.30 2.50
C ASN A 125 -5.26 -18.83 2.30
N GLY A 126 -4.76 -19.63 3.26
CA GLY A 126 -3.41 -20.20 3.21
C GLY A 126 -3.18 -21.16 2.05
N ASP A 127 -4.25 -21.74 1.51
CA ASP A 127 -4.20 -22.66 0.36
C ASP A 127 -4.32 -21.94 -1.00
N SER A 128 -4.35 -20.60 -1.01
CA SER A 128 -4.43 -19.83 -2.24
C SER A 128 -3.14 -19.95 -3.05
N GLU A 129 -3.25 -20.38 -4.31
CA GLU A 129 -2.13 -20.38 -5.26
C GLU A 129 -1.55 -18.98 -5.52
N TYR A 130 -2.33 -17.93 -5.24
CA TYR A 130 -1.93 -16.54 -5.44
C TYR A 130 -1.16 -15.93 -4.26
N LEU A 131 -1.02 -16.63 -3.13
CA LEU A 131 -0.34 -16.07 -1.95
C LEU A 131 1.11 -15.68 -2.27
N GLY A 132 1.87 -16.59 -2.90
CA GLY A 132 3.27 -16.33 -3.29
C GLY A 132 3.38 -15.23 -4.35
N PHE A 133 2.53 -15.29 -5.37
CA PHE A 133 2.47 -14.28 -6.44
C PHE A 133 2.18 -12.88 -5.88
N CYS A 134 1.14 -12.75 -5.06
CA CYS A 134 0.76 -11.46 -4.50
C CYS A 134 1.80 -10.95 -3.50
N SER A 135 2.49 -11.83 -2.75
CA SER A 135 3.60 -11.42 -1.88
C SER A 135 4.72 -10.75 -2.67
N GLN A 136 5.10 -11.30 -3.83
CA GLN A 136 6.10 -10.68 -4.72
C GLN A 136 5.58 -9.36 -5.29
N ALA A 137 4.35 -9.34 -5.82
CA ALA A 137 3.75 -8.15 -6.42
C ALA A 137 3.65 -6.98 -5.41
N TRP A 138 3.32 -7.27 -4.15
CA TRP A 138 3.32 -6.27 -3.09
C TRP A 138 4.72 -5.74 -2.79
N ALA A 139 5.75 -6.60 -2.78
CA ALA A 139 7.12 -6.13 -2.56
C ALA A 139 7.57 -5.16 -3.67
N GLU A 140 7.26 -5.46 -4.93
CA GLU A 140 7.55 -4.57 -6.06
C GLU A 140 6.76 -3.25 -5.98
N THR A 141 5.47 -3.33 -5.67
CA THR A 141 4.58 -2.16 -5.50
C THR A 141 5.09 -1.23 -4.40
N LEU A 142 5.49 -1.76 -3.24
CA LEU A 142 6.00 -0.94 -2.14
C LEU A 142 7.37 -0.29 -2.43
N VAL A 143 8.17 -0.89 -3.33
CA VAL A 143 9.40 -0.25 -3.83
C VAL A 143 9.08 0.98 -4.66
N MET A 144 7.97 1.00 -5.41
CA MET A 144 7.53 2.18 -6.17
C MET A 144 7.18 3.35 -5.23
N LEU A 145 6.40 3.09 -4.17
CA LEU A 145 6.09 4.08 -3.13
C LEU A 145 7.37 4.66 -2.52
N ARG A 146 8.32 3.78 -2.16
CA ARG A 146 9.61 4.20 -1.59
C ARG A 146 10.34 5.16 -2.52
N ARG A 147 10.49 4.79 -3.80
CA ARG A 147 11.19 5.63 -4.80
C ARG A 147 10.53 6.99 -4.98
N TRP A 148 9.20 7.01 -5.07
CA TRP A 148 8.44 8.25 -5.19
C TRP A 148 8.64 9.16 -3.97
N ALA A 149 8.56 8.60 -2.76
CA ALA A 149 8.72 9.37 -1.53
C ALA A 149 10.15 9.90 -1.35
N GLU A 150 11.17 9.08 -1.63
CA GLU A 150 12.59 9.46 -1.56
C GLU A 150 12.98 10.49 -2.63
N ALA A 151 12.25 10.56 -3.76
CA ALA A 151 12.43 11.56 -4.80
C ALA A 151 11.78 12.93 -4.49
N GLY A 152 11.22 13.11 -3.29
CA GLY A 152 10.58 14.37 -2.85
C GLY A 152 9.05 14.37 -2.92
N GLY A 153 8.42 13.26 -3.29
CA GLY A 153 6.96 13.14 -3.33
C GLY A 153 6.31 14.13 -4.31
N ALA A 154 5.19 14.75 -3.90
CA ALA A 154 4.42 15.67 -4.75
C ALA A 154 5.04 17.07 -4.91
N ASP A 155 6.02 17.45 -4.09
CA ASP A 155 6.67 18.79 -4.14
C ASP A 155 7.68 18.93 -5.31
N HIS A 156 7.89 17.88 -6.09
CA HIS A 156 8.82 17.84 -7.23
C HIS A 156 8.21 17.35 -8.56
N ALA A 157 6.87 17.32 -8.67
CA ALA A 157 6.15 16.95 -9.90
C ALA A 157 5.67 18.17 -10.71
#